data_AF-A0A1A8R6I9-F1
#
_entry.id   AF-A0A1A8R6I9-F1
#
_cell.length_a   1.000
_cell.length_b   1.000
_cell.length_c   1.000
_cell.angle_alpha   90.00
_cell.angle_beta   90.00
_cell.angle_gamma   90.00
#
_symmetry.space_group_name_H-M   'P 1'
#
loop_
_entity.id
_entity.type
_entity.pdbx_description
1 polymer ?
#
loop_
_entity_poly.entity_id
_entity_poly.type
_entity_poly.pdbx_seq_one_letter_code
_entity_poly.pdbx_strand_id
1 'polypeptide(L)'
;MNFRVRAATKEDCKDVSRMIMELAVYEKMPDQVKISHEELQRDGFCQNPFFECLVAEIPEELKSKEGFTVVGYALYFYTYSTWKGRSLYLEDLYVMPEFRGNGIGKGLLCKVAEVLYVYAF
;
A
#
# COMPACT_ATOMS: atom_id res chain seq x y z
N MET A 1 18.92 -5.05 1.08
CA MET A 1 18.57 -3.62 1.23
C MET A 1 17.78 -3.45 2.52
N ASN A 2 18.06 -2.41 3.30
CA ASN A 2 17.31 -2.15 4.53
C ASN A 2 16.04 -1.35 4.19
N PHE A 3 14.88 -1.82 4.62
CA PHE A 3 13.59 -1.14 4.44
C PHE A 3 12.67 -1.49 5.61
N ARG A 4 11.72 -0.61 5.90
CA ARG A 4 10.72 -0.78 6.96
C ARG A 4 9.34 -0.83 6.34
N VAL A 5 8.56 -1.85 6.67
CA VAL A 5 7.12 -1.87 6.38
C VAL A 5 6.38 -1.34 7.61
N ARG A 6 5.53 -0.34 7.41
CA ARG A 6 4.71 0.28 8.47
C ARG A 6 3.32 0.62 7.97
N ALA A 7 2.38 0.83 8.89
CA ALA A 7 1.11 1.45 8.56
C ALA A 7 1.33 2.82 7.91
N ALA A 8 0.54 3.11 6.89
CA ALA A 8 0.47 4.42 6.29
C ALA A 8 -0.09 5.42 7.31
N THR A 9 0.38 6.65 7.20
CA THR A 9 -0.15 7.85 7.86
C THR A 9 -0.85 8.72 6.83
N LYS A 10 -1.60 9.73 7.30
CA LYS A 10 -2.34 10.63 6.41
C LYS A 10 -1.42 11.39 5.45
N GLU A 11 -0.19 11.63 5.88
CA GLU A 11 0.87 12.30 5.13
C GLU A 11 1.36 11.44 3.96
N ASP A 12 1.34 10.11 4.09
CA ASP A 12 1.76 9.19 3.03
C ASP A 12 0.77 9.13 1.84
N CYS A 13 -0.46 9.66 1.97
CA CYS A 13 -1.47 9.60 0.91
C CYS A 13 -1.01 10.24 -0.41
N LYS A 14 -0.11 11.22 -0.37
CA LYS A 14 0.46 11.81 -1.60
C LYS A 14 1.35 10.82 -2.33
N ASP A 15 2.21 10.11 -1.60
CA ASP A 15 3.07 9.07 -2.16
C ASP A 15 2.26 7.85 -2.62
N VAL A 16 1.25 7.45 -1.86
CA VAL A 16 0.33 6.37 -2.26
C VAL A 16 -0.44 6.75 -3.52
N SER A 17 -1.00 7.96 -3.61
CA SER A 17 -1.70 8.43 -4.82
C SER A 17 -0.79 8.46 -6.04
N ARG A 18 0.46 8.93 -5.89
CA ARG A 18 1.48 8.85 -6.95
C ARG A 18 1.71 7.40 -7.39
N MET A 19 1.93 6.49 -6.44
CA MET A 19 2.19 5.08 -6.76
C MET A 19 0.97 4.33 -7.33
N ILE A 20 -0.26 4.71 -6.97
CA ILE A 20 -1.49 4.25 -7.63
C ILE A 20 -1.47 4.65 -9.10
N MET A 21 -1.11 5.91 -9.40
CA MET A 21 -0.97 6.35 -10.79
C MET A 21 0.14 5.60 -11.53
N GLU A 22 1.30 5.37 -10.89
CA GLU A 22 2.38 4.56 -11.48
C GLU A 22 1.93 3.11 -11.78
N LEU A 23 1.17 2.49 -10.87
CA LEU A 23 0.58 1.17 -11.07
C LEU A 23 -0.42 1.19 -12.23
N ALA A 24 -1.32 2.17 -12.28
CA ALA A 24 -2.30 2.30 -13.36
C ALA A 24 -1.63 2.51 -14.73
N VAL A 25 -0.52 3.25 -14.80
CA VAL A 25 0.30 3.36 -16.01
C VAL A 25 0.88 2.01 -16.41
N TYR A 26 1.40 1.23 -15.44
CA TYR A 26 1.90 -0.13 -15.69
C TYR A 26 0.80 -1.07 -16.22
N GLU A 27 -0.43 -0.94 -15.71
CA GLU A 27 -1.61 -1.69 -16.15
C GLU A 27 -2.25 -1.17 -17.45
N LYS A 28 -1.73 -0.08 -18.02
CA LYS A 28 -2.24 0.59 -19.22
C LYS A 28 -3.66 1.17 -19.03
N MET A 29 -3.97 1.60 -17.81
CA MET A 29 -5.28 2.14 -17.42
C MET A 29 -5.18 3.46 -16.61
N PRO A 30 -4.27 4.41 -16.91
CA PRO A 30 -4.10 5.62 -16.09
C PRO A 30 -5.37 6.49 -16.01
N ASP A 31 -6.15 6.54 -17.08
CA ASP A 31 -7.40 7.33 -17.13
C ASP A 31 -8.49 6.80 -16.20
N GLN A 32 -8.35 5.58 -15.66
CA GLN A 32 -9.31 5.00 -14.72
C GLN A 32 -9.10 5.47 -13.28
N VAL A 33 -7.93 6.05 -12.97
CA VAL A 33 -7.69 6.64 -11.64
C VAL A 33 -8.47 7.96 -11.55
N LYS A 34 -9.59 7.92 -10.83
CA LYS A 34 -10.47 9.10 -10.63
C LYS A 34 -10.33 9.76 -9.28
N ILE A 35 -9.71 9.07 -8.32
CA ILE A 35 -9.62 9.54 -6.93
C ILE A 35 -8.40 10.43 -6.71
N SER A 36 -8.52 11.41 -5.82
CA SER A 36 -7.40 12.24 -5.37
C SER A 36 -6.78 11.75 -4.06
N HIS A 37 -5.60 12.28 -3.71
CA HIS A 37 -4.97 11.99 -2.43
C HIS A 37 -5.79 12.49 -1.23
N GLU A 38 -6.57 13.56 -1.38
CA GLU A 38 -7.51 14.03 -0.37
C GLU A 38 -8.65 13.04 -0.11
N GLU A 39 -9.12 12.34 -1.15
CA GLU A 39 -10.11 11.26 -0.98
C GLU A 39 -9.51 10.07 -0.25
N LEU A 40 -8.27 9.67 -0.56
CA LEU A 40 -7.55 8.65 0.21
C LEU A 40 -7.43 9.05 1.70
N GLN A 41 -7.13 10.33 1.97
CA GLN A 41 -7.05 10.84 3.33
C GLN A 41 -8.40 10.77 4.04
N ARG A 42 -9.48 11.16 3.36
CA ARG A 42 -10.84 11.14 3.91
C ARG A 42 -11.29 9.71 4.21
N ASP A 43 -11.05 8.78 3.29
CA ASP A 43 -11.66 7.45 3.33
C ASP A 43 -10.81 6.44 4.12
N GLY A 44 -9.48 6.61 4.13
CA GLY A 44 -8.54 5.74 4.85
C GLY A 44 -8.21 6.17 6.29
N PHE A 45 -8.52 7.41 6.68
CA PHE A 45 -8.15 7.97 7.99
C PHE A 45 -9.33 8.61 8.74
N CYS A 46 -10.56 8.15 8.45
CA CYS A 46 -11.74 8.51 9.23
C CYS A 46 -11.97 7.57 10.42
N GLN A 47 -13.06 7.78 11.17
CA GLN A 47 -13.40 6.95 12.33
C GLN A 47 -13.60 5.46 11.96
N ASN A 48 -14.13 5.18 10.77
CA ASN A 48 -14.34 3.84 10.24
C ASN A 48 -13.73 3.75 8.82
N PRO A 49 -12.42 3.50 8.71
CA PRO A 49 -11.75 3.49 7.41
C PRO A 49 -12.32 2.46 6.44
N PHE A 50 -12.41 2.83 5.16
CA PHE A 50 -12.83 1.91 4.09
C PHE A 50 -11.73 0.93 3.69
N PHE A 51 -10.47 1.33 3.88
CA PHE A 51 -9.30 0.54 3.61
C PHE A 51 -8.22 0.80 4.66
N GLU A 52 -7.28 -0.13 4.76
CA GLU A 52 -6.01 0.06 5.44
C GLU A 52 -4.89 0.06 4.39
N CYS A 53 -3.77 0.71 4.73
CA CYS A 53 -2.62 0.78 3.84
C CYS A 53 -1.32 0.58 4.62
N LEU A 54 -0.42 -0.20 4.03
CA LEU A 54 0.97 -0.33 4.46
C LEU A 54 1.87 0.34 3.43
N VAL A 55 2.93 0.97 3.92
CA VAL A 55 3.98 1.54 3.06
C VAL A 55 5.33 0.91 3.37
N ALA A 56 6.16 0.82 2.35
CA ALA A 56 7.56 0.43 2.46
C ALA A 56 8.43 1.69 2.39
N GLU A 57 9.08 1.99 3.50
CA GLU A 57 9.96 3.13 3.67
C GLU A 57 11.42 2.68 3.68
N ILE A 58 12.29 3.45 3.01
CA ILE A 58 13.73 3.21 2.96
C ILE A 58 14.49 4.36 3.64
N PRO A 59 15.75 4.13 4.07
CA PRO A 59 16.59 5.19 4.60
C PRO A 59 16.76 6.36 3.62
N GLU A 60 16.88 7.57 4.16
CA GLU A 60 17.01 8.82 3.39
C GLU A 60 18.20 8.80 2.41
N GLU A 61 19.29 8.11 2.77
CA GLU A 61 20.49 7.98 1.94
C GLU A 61 20.27 7.12 0.69
N LEU A 62 19.20 6.32 0.69
CA LEU A 62 18.82 5.42 -0.41
C LEU A 62 17.59 5.91 -1.18
N LYS A 63 17.09 7.13 -0.90
CA LYS A 63 15.92 7.70 -1.57
C LYS A 63 15.98 7.55 -3.08
N SER A 64 14.81 7.45 -3.70
CA SER A 64 14.70 7.31 -5.15
C SER A 64 15.40 8.45 -5.87
N LYS A 65 15.66 8.27 -7.17
CA LYS A 65 16.19 9.35 -8.02
C LYS A 65 15.33 10.61 -8.00
N GLU A 66 14.05 10.46 -7.69
CA GLU A 66 13.06 11.54 -7.60
C GLU A 66 12.92 12.09 -6.16
N GLY A 67 13.66 11.54 -5.20
CA GLY A 67 13.74 12.02 -3.82
C GLY A 67 12.77 11.37 -2.84
N PHE A 68 12.13 10.25 -3.21
CA PHE A 68 11.14 9.57 -2.36
C PHE A 68 11.77 8.52 -1.45
N THR A 69 11.37 8.52 -0.17
CA THR A 69 11.70 7.46 0.80
C THR A 69 10.59 6.43 0.96
N VAL A 70 9.35 6.76 0.58
CA VAL A 70 8.25 5.80 0.48
C VAL A 70 8.22 5.25 -0.95
N VAL A 71 8.56 3.96 -1.09
CA VAL A 71 8.89 3.34 -2.38
C VAL A 71 8.04 2.14 -2.75
N GLY A 72 7.07 1.80 -1.91
CA GLY A 72 6.08 0.78 -2.19
C GLY A 72 4.91 0.89 -1.24
N TYR A 73 3.78 0.31 -1.62
CA TYR A 73 2.59 0.26 -0.79
C TYR A 73 1.80 -1.04 -1.00
N ALA A 74 0.96 -1.36 -0.03
CA ALA A 74 -0.09 -2.36 -0.14
C ALA A 74 -1.38 -1.75 0.42
N LEU A 75 -2.47 -1.81 -0.35
CA LEU A 75 -3.79 -1.34 0.07
C LEU A 75 -4.73 -2.53 0.17
N TYR A 76 -5.43 -2.65 1.28
CA TYR A 76 -6.34 -3.76 1.53
C TYR A 76 -7.55 -3.36 2.36
N PHE A 77 -8.58 -4.20 2.35
CA PHE A 77 -9.76 -4.04 3.18
C PHE A 77 -10.32 -5.38 3.62
N TYR A 78 -11.12 -5.37 4.68
CA TYR A 78 -11.74 -6.57 5.20
C TYR A 78 -12.95 -6.97 4.37
N THR A 79 -13.07 -8.26 4.12
CA THR A 79 -14.22 -8.88 3.45
C THR A 79 -14.72 -10.06 4.27
N TYR A 80 -15.82 -10.67 3.86
CA TYR A 80 -16.36 -11.84 4.52
C TYR A 80 -16.68 -12.94 3.51
N SER A 81 -16.14 -14.12 3.72
CA SER A 81 -16.49 -15.32 2.96
C SER A 81 -17.61 -16.07 3.67
N THR A 82 -18.68 -16.41 2.94
CA THR A 82 -19.75 -17.27 3.47
C THR A 82 -19.29 -18.69 3.80
N TRP A 83 -18.07 -19.07 3.39
CA TRP A 83 -17.48 -20.38 3.62
C TRP A 83 -16.33 -20.34 4.63
N LYS A 84 -15.59 -19.23 4.71
CA LYS A 84 -14.37 -19.09 5.52
C LYS A 84 -14.42 -18.03 6.61
N GLY A 85 -15.49 -17.23 6.67
CA GLY A 85 -15.62 -16.14 7.64
C GLY A 85 -14.80 -14.90 7.28
N ARG A 86 -14.30 -14.21 8.30
CA ARG A 86 -13.48 -12.99 8.16
C ARG A 86 -12.34 -13.22 7.18
N SER A 87 -12.20 -12.31 6.23
CA SER A 87 -11.23 -12.38 5.14
C SER A 87 -10.65 -10.98 4.87
N LEU A 88 -9.60 -10.93 4.07
CA LEU A 88 -8.97 -9.68 3.65
C LEU A 88 -8.80 -9.74 2.13
N TYR A 89 -9.15 -8.64 1.47
CA TYR A 89 -8.92 -8.44 0.05
C TYR A 89 -7.73 -7.49 -0.12
N LEU A 90 -6.67 -7.98 -0.76
CA LEU A 90 -5.54 -7.15 -1.15
C LEU A 90 -5.89 -6.51 -2.49
N GLU A 91 -6.23 -5.23 -2.47
CA GLU A 91 -6.60 -4.46 -3.65
C GLU A 91 -5.37 -4.21 -4.52
N ASP A 92 -4.38 -3.53 -3.95
CA ASP A 92 -3.18 -3.12 -4.65
C ASP A 92 -1.91 -3.56 -3.90
N LEU A 93 -0.90 -3.96 -4.66
CA LEU A 93 0.46 -4.17 -4.18
C LEU A 93 1.45 -3.65 -5.21
N TYR A 94 2.23 -2.64 -4.82
CA TYR A 94 3.15 -2.00 -5.73
C TYR A 94 4.50 -1.68 -5.07
N VAL A 95 5.56 -1.78 -5.88
CA VAL A 95 6.91 -1.32 -5.55
C VAL A 95 7.45 -0.57 -6.76
N MET A 96 7.98 0.62 -6.52
CA MET A 96 8.66 1.43 -7.53
C MET A 96 9.72 0.59 -8.27
N PRO A 97 9.82 0.67 -9.62
CA PRO A 97 10.69 -0.19 -10.41
C PRO A 97 12.15 -0.22 -9.95
N GLU A 98 12.68 0.93 -9.54
CA GLU A 98 14.05 1.09 -9.01
C GLU A 98 14.36 0.18 -7.82
N PHE A 99 13.36 -0.18 -7.03
CA PHE A 99 13.53 -0.94 -5.79
C PHE A 99 13.06 -2.39 -5.88
N ARG A 100 12.61 -2.84 -7.06
CA ARG A 100 12.20 -4.24 -7.28
C ARG A 100 13.40 -5.19 -7.16
N GLY A 101 13.13 -6.45 -6.82
CA GLY A 101 14.17 -7.47 -6.57
C GLY A 101 14.84 -7.39 -5.19
N ASN A 102 14.54 -6.37 -4.38
CA ASN A 102 15.12 -6.18 -3.04
C ASN A 102 14.30 -6.79 -1.89
N GLY A 103 13.26 -7.57 -2.20
CA GLY A 103 12.39 -8.22 -1.20
C GLY A 103 11.28 -7.35 -0.61
N ILE A 104 11.15 -6.07 -1.03
CA ILE A 104 10.13 -5.13 -0.50
C ILE A 104 8.71 -5.66 -0.71
N GLY A 105 8.36 -6.10 -1.92
CA GLY A 105 7.03 -6.63 -2.21
C GLY A 105 6.68 -7.86 -1.37
N LYS A 106 7.67 -8.73 -1.11
CA LYS A 106 7.52 -9.86 -0.18
C LYS A 106 7.28 -9.37 1.24
N GLY A 107 8.02 -8.36 1.70
CA GLY A 107 7.84 -7.77 3.02
C GLY A 107 6.44 -7.18 3.22
N LEU A 108 5.94 -6.43 2.24
CA LEU A 108 4.58 -5.90 2.23
C LEU A 108 3.54 -7.02 2.31
N LEU A 109 3.63 -8.03 1.43
CA LEU A 109 2.68 -9.15 1.40
C LEU A 109 2.70 -9.96 2.71
N CYS A 110 3.89 -10.25 3.26
CA CYS A 110 4.01 -10.91 4.55
C CYS A 110 3.34 -10.10 5.67
N LYS A 111 3.49 -8.77 5.66
CA LYS A 111 2.88 -7.92 6.67
C LYS A 111 1.36 -7.87 6.56
N VAL A 112 0.81 -7.85 5.34
CA VAL A 112 -0.64 -7.99 5.10
C VAL A 112 -1.14 -9.33 5.65
N ALA A 113 -0.42 -10.42 5.40
CA ALA A 113 -0.78 -11.75 5.91
C ALA A 113 -0.77 -11.80 7.45
N GLU A 114 0.19 -11.15 8.11
CA GLU A 114 0.23 -11.04 9.58
C GLU A 114 -1.02 -10.36 10.15
N VAL A 115 -1.56 -9.33 9.48
CA VAL A 115 -2.80 -8.66 9.91
C VAL A 115 -3.96 -9.65 9.95
N LEU A 116 -4.10 -10.51 8.92
CA LEU A 116 -5.12 -11.56 8.90
C LEU A 116 -4.97 -12.53 10.08
N TYR A 117 -3.74 -12.96 10.39
CA TYR A 117 -3.48 -13.91 11.47
C TYR A 117 -3.85 -13.36 12.85
N VAL A 118 -3.63 -12.08 13.12
CA VAL A 118 -3.97 -11.46 14.41
C VAL A 118 -5.48 -11.45 14.65
N TYR A 119 -6.30 -11.34 13.60
CA TYR A 119 -7.75 -11.39 13.71
C TYR A 119 -8.33 -12.79 13.50
N ALA A 120 -7.52 -13.84 13.33
CA ALA A 120 -7.99 -15.19 13.07
C ALA A 120 -8.23 -16.04 14.33
N PHE A 121 -7.95 -15.53 15.54
CA PHE A 121 -8.13 -16.22 16.82
C PHE A 121 -8.78 -15.33 17.87
#